data_AF-A0A822XLT3-F1
#
_entry.id   AF-A0A822XLT3-F1
#
_cell.length_a   1.000
_cell.length_b   1.000
_cell.length_c   1.000
_cell.angle_alpha   90.00
_cell.angle_beta   90.00
_cell.angle_gamma   90.00
#
_symmetry.space_group_name_H-M   'P 1'
#
loop_
_entity.id
_entity.type
_entity.pdbx_description
1 polymer ?
#
loop_
_entity_poly.entity_id
_entity_poly.type
_entity_poly.pdbx_seq_one_letter_code
_entity_poly.pdbx_strand_id
1 'polypeptide(L)'
;MGRHPGEFLSSLSSSLSSNQADLLLKDVLDQRLEAPTGQLANKVVSVFTLALACTNGNPDSRPTMNFVAQELSSQTNSSISLNHLRLAQSH
;
A
#
# COMPACT_ATOMS: atom_id res chain seq x y z
N MET A 1 20.72 -16.53 4.24
CA MET A 1 19.30 -16.91 4.30
C MET A 1 18.48 -15.64 4.15
N GLY A 2 17.64 -15.52 3.12
CA GLY A 2 16.79 -14.33 2.92
C GLY A 2 15.50 -14.43 3.73
N ARG A 3 14.99 -13.30 4.22
CA ARG A 3 13.65 -13.23 4.83
C ARG A 3 12.63 -13.05 3.71
N HIS A 4 11.54 -13.81 3.74
CA HIS A 4 10.44 -13.60 2.80
C HIS A 4 9.80 -12.22 3.05
N PRO A 5 9.46 -11.44 2.01
CA PRO A 5 8.86 -10.10 2.18
C PRO A 5 7.61 -10.11 3.07
N GLY A 6 6.80 -11.17 2.99
CA GLY A 6 5.63 -11.36 3.85
C GLY A 6 5.96 -11.53 5.34
N GLU A 7 7.10 -12.15 5.68
CA GLU A 7 7.54 -12.31 7.08
C GLU A 7 8.02 -10.98 7.67
N PHE A 8 8.72 -10.18 6.86
CA PHE A 8 9.15 -8.83 7.23
C PHE A 8 7.94 -7.93 7.49
N LEU A 9 6.97 -7.95 6.57
CA LEU A 9 5.74 -7.18 6.65
C LEU A 9 4.82 -7.62 7.79
N SER A 10 4.73 -8.91 8.08
CA SER A 10 3.97 -9.44 9.23
C SER A 10 4.61 -9.04 10.56
N SER A 11 5.95 -9.09 10.64
CA SER A 11 6.70 -8.62 11.81
C SER A 11 6.46 -7.12 12.05
N LEU A 12 6.49 -6.31 10.98
CA LEU A 12 6.14 -4.89 11.03
C LEU A 12 4.72 -4.66 11.57
N SER A 13 3.72 -5.38 11.04
CA SER A 13 2.34 -5.26 11.51
C SER A 13 2.20 -5.61 12.99
N SER A 14 2.90 -6.64 13.46
CA SER A 14 2.88 -7.06 14.87
C SER A 14 3.55 -6.02 15.79
N SER A 15 4.66 -5.40 15.35
CA SER A 15 5.30 -4.30 16.07
C SER A 15 4.41 -3.06 16.16
N LEU A 16 3.77 -2.68 15.04
CA LEU A 16 2.80 -1.56 14.99
C LEU A 16 1.59 -1.79 15.89
N SER A 17 1.12 -3.03 16.04
CA SER A 17 -0.07 -3.36 16.86
C SER A 17 0.22 -3.52 18.35
N SER A 18 1.47 -3.79 18.75
CA SER A 18 1.81 -4.18 20.14
C SER A 18 2.32 -3.03 21.00
N ASN A 19 2.42 -1.81 20.47
CA ASN A 19 3.00 -0.62 21.13
C ASN A 19 4.40 -0.86 21.75
N GLN A 20 5.06 -1.97 21.39
CA GLN A 20 6.38 -2.38 21.87
C GLN A 20 7.40 -2.14 20.73
N ALA A 21 7.95 -0.93 20.74
CA ALA A 21 9.12 -0.44 19.98
C ALA A 21 8.95 -0.01 18.49
N ASP A 22 9.13 1.31 18.32
CA ASP A 22 9.97 2.06 17.37
C ASP A 22 9.76 2.02 15.85
N LEU A 23 8.92 1.14 15.30
CA LEU A 23 8.66 1.14 13.86
C LEU A 23 7.30 1.77 13.55
N LEU A 24 7.33 3.04 13.16
CA LEU A 24 6.16 3.75 12.63
C LEU A 24 6.13 3.58 11.11
N LEU A 25 4.93 3.68 10.52
CA LEU A 25 4.78 3.57 9.06
C LEU A 25 5.74 4.50 8.30
N LYS A 26 5.93 5.72 8.82
CA LYS A 26 6.85 6.73 8.27
C LYS A 26 8.31 6.25 8.16
N ASP A 27 8.74 5.30 9.00
CA ASP A 27 10.12 4.81 9.04
C ASP A 27 10.39 3.80 7.91
N VAL A 28 9.32 3.23 7.34
CA VAL A 28 9.34 2.29 6.21
C VAL A 28 9.09 2.98 4.86
N LEU A 29 8.51 4.19 4.89
CA LEU A 29 8.36 5.01 3.69
C LEU A 29 9.71 5.47 3.15
N ASP A 30 9.77 5.83 1.88
CA ASP A 30 10.96 6.42 1.28
C ASP A 30 11.28 7.76 1.97
N GLN A 31 12.31 7.77 2.81
CA GLN A 31 12.73 8.93 3.60
C GLN A 31 13.27 10.10 2.76
N ARG A 32 13.51 9.88 1.46
CA ARG A 32 13.91 10.94 0.53
C ARG A 32 12.72 11.79 0.09
N LEU A 33 11.50 11.31 0.31
CA LEU A 33 10.26 12.03 0.02
C LEU A 33 9.80 12.83 1.23
N GLU A 34 9.04 13.88 0.98
CA GLU A 34 8.36 14.61 2.04
C GLU A 34 7.32 13.71 2.73
N ALA A 35 7.21 13.84 4.05
CA ALA A 35 6.25 13.05 4.81
C ALA A 35 4.82 13.32 4.31
N PRO A 36 4.04 12.28 3.98
CA PRO A 36 2.69 12.48 3.48
C PRO A 36 1.81 13.08 4.57
N THR A 37 0.96 14.04 4.20
CA THR A 37 0.03 14.72 5.12
C THR A 37 -1.41 14.67 4.58
N GLY A 38 -2.39 14.91 5.45
CA GLY A 38 -3.81 14.99 5.07
C GLY A 38 -4.32 13.74 4.33
N GLN A 39 -5.01 13.94 3.21
CA GLN A 39 -5.56 12.82 2.42
C GLN A 39 -4.48 11.92 1.81
N LEU A 40 -3.28 12.45 1.53
CA LEU A 40 -2.20 11.64 0.98
C LEU A 40 -1.72 10.61 2.01
N ALA A 41 -1.64 10.98 3.29
CA ALA A 41 -1.31 10.05 4.37
C ALA A 41 -2.32 8.89 4.44
N ASN A 42 -3.63 9.18 4.31
CA ASN A 42 -4.66 8.14 4.29
C ASN A 42 -4.50 7.20 3.10
N LYS A 43 -4.20 7.72 1.89
CA LYS A 43 -3.94 6.89 0.71
C LYS A 43 -2.72 5.98 0.90
N VAL A 44 -1.64 6.52 1.47
CA VAL A 44 -0.43 5.75 1.78
C VAL A 44 -0.73 4.62 2.78
N VAL A 45 -1.51 4.90 3.84
CA VAL A 45 -1.96 3.88 4.79
C VAL A 45 -2.79 2.79 4.08
N SER A 46 -3.75 3.18 3.23
CA SER A 46 -4.58 2.21 2.48
C SER A 46 -3.75 1.32 1.56
N VAL A 47 -2.81 1.89 0.78
CA VAL A 47 -1.92 1.11 -0.10
C VAL A 47 -1.03 0.17 0.72
N PHE A 48 -0.51 0.64 1.85
CA PHE A 48 0.31 -0.17 2.74
C PHE A 48 -0.49 -1.36 3.30
N THR A 49 -1.72 -1.12 3.79
CA THR A 49 -2.63 -2.18 4.26
C THR A 49 -2.92 -3.20 3.17
N LEU A 50 -3.17 -2.75 1.93
CA LEU A 50 -3.40 -3.64 0.79
C LEU A 50 -2.16 -4.49 0.48
N ALA A 51 -0.95 -3.91 0.54
CA ALA A 51 0.30 -4.63 0.35
C ALA A 51 0.54 -5.70 1.44
N LEU A 52 0.19 -5.41 2.71
CA LEU A 52 0.22 -6.40 3.78
C LEU A 52 -0.70 -7.59 3.47
N ALA A 53 -1.94 -7.33 3.03
CA ALA A 53 -2.88 -8.38 2.68
C ALA A 53 -2.39 -9.23 1.49
N CYS A 54 -1.82 -8.60 0.45
CA CYS A 54 -1.26 -9.30 -0.71
C CYS A 54 -0.09 -10.23 -0.38
N THR A 55 0.69 -9.88 0.64
CA THR A 55 1.91 -10.63 1.03
C THR A 55 1.69 -11.62 2.17
N ASN A 56 0.42 -11.83 2.56
CA ASN A 56 0.07 -12.74 3.65
C ASN A 56 0.61 -14.16 3.40
N GLY A 57 1.20 -14.77 4.43
CA GLY A 57 1.70 -16.15 4.35
C GLY A 57 0.60 -17.14 3.98
N ASN A 58 -0.62 -16.93 4.49
CA ASN A 58 -1.79 -17.74 4.14
C ASN A 58 -2.33 -17.37 2.74
N PRO A 59 -2.31 -18.28 1.75
CA PRO A 59 -2.81 -17.99 0.41
C PRO A 59 -4.30 -17.64 0.38
N ASP A 60 -5.13 -18.25 1.23
CA ASP A 60 -6.58 -18.00 1.26
C ASP A 60 -6.96 -16.63 1.82
N SER A 61 -6.03 -15.99 2.56
CA SER A 61 -6.21 -14.63 3.07
C SER A 61 -5.77 -13.55 2.07
N ARG A 62 -5.14 -13.93 0.95
CA ARG A 62 -4.68 -12.96 -0.05
C ARG A 62 -5.87 -12.47 -0.89
N PRO A 63 -5.98 -11.17 -1.17
CA PRO A 63 -7.00 -10.68 -2.06
C PRO A 63 -6.76 -11.14 -3.50
N THR A 64 -7.83 -11.21 -4.28
CA THR A 64 -7.72 -11.45 -5.72
C THR A 64 -7.14 -10.21 -6.41
N MET A 65 -6.44 -10.40 -7.53
CA MET A 65 -5.93 -9.26 -8.30
C MET A 65 -7.05 -8.34 -8.81
N ASN A 66 -8.25 -8.87 -9.07
CA ASN A 66 -9.40 -8.04 -9.43
C ASN A 66 -9.76 -7.05 -8.31
N PHE A 67 -9.82 -7.53 -7.06
CA PHE A 67 -10.05 -6.70 -5.89
C PHE A 67 -8.95 -5.65 -5.72
N VAL A 68 -7.68 -6.07 -5.82
CA VAL A 68 -6.53 -5.15 -5.71
C VAL A 68 -6.59 -4.05 -6.79
N ALA A 69 -6.90 -4.41 -8.03
CA ALA A 69 -6.99 -3.45 -9.14
C ALA A 69 -8.13 -2.44 -8.92
N GLN A 70 -9.28 -2.90 -8.42
CA GLN A 70 -10.41 -2.03 -8.09
C GLN A 70 -10.08 -1.05 -6.95
N GLU A 71 -9.45 -1.53 -5.88
CA GLU A 71 -9.03 -0.71 -4.75
C GLU A 71 -7.99 0.35 -5.15
N LEU A 72 -7.01 -0.02 -5.98
CA LEU A 72 -6.05 0.96 -6.48
C LEU A 72 -6.70 1.96 -7.43
N SER A 73 -7.63 1.52 -8.27
CA SER A 73 -8.36 2.40 -9.20
C SER A 73 -9.22 3.43 -8.45
N SER A 74 -9.94 3.02 -7.40
CA SER A 74 -10.78 3.92 -6.61
C SER A 74 -9.96 5.04 -5.93
N GLN A 75 -8.73 4.72 -5.52
CA GLN A 75 -7.79 5.68 -4.93
C GLN A 75 -7.19 6.66 -5.95
N THR A 76 -7.03 6.23 -7.22
CA THR A 76 -6.54 7.11 -8.31
C THR A 76 -7.59 8.10 -8.80
N ASN A 77 -8.86 7.73 -8.82
CA ASN A 77 -9.97 8.58 -9.31
C ASN A 77 -10.19 9.85 -8.46
N SER A 78 -9.62 9.92 -7.27
CA SER A 78 -9.69 11.10 -6.38
C SER A 78 -8.44 11.99 -6.44
N SER A 79 -7.40 11.64 -7.20
CA SER A 79 -6.18 12.46 -7.31
C SER A 79 -5.59 12.57 -8.72
N ILE A 80 -6.07 11.80 -9.69
CA ILE A 80 -5.68 11.94 -11.09
C ILE A 80 -6.90 12.46 -11.84
N SER A 81 -6.90 13.75 -12.15
CA SER A 81 -7.62 14.22 -13.32
C SER A 81 -7.04 13.46 -14.51
N LEU A 82 -7.71 12.37 -14.91
CA LEU A 82 -7.35 11.50 -16.05
C LEU A 82 -7.58 12.22 -17.38
N ASN A 83 -7.12 13.47 -17.50
CA ASN A 83 -7.17 14.22 -18.74
C ASN A 83 -6.07 13.81 -19.73
N HIS A 84 -5.13 12.92 -19.34
CA HIS A 84 -3.99 12.58 -20.19
C HIS A 84 -3.97 11.16 -20.78
N LEU A 85 -4.97 10.31 -20.49
CA LEU A 85 -5.06 8.96 -21.09
C LEU A 85 -6.19 8.83 -22.13
N ARG A 86 -6.85 9.93 -22.53
CA ARG A 86 -7.92 9.90 -23.54
C ARG A 86 -7.48 10.23 -24.96
N LEU A 87 -6.20 10.52 -25.19
CA LEU A 87 -5.65 10.87 -26.51
C LEU A 87 -5.06 9.69 -27.30
N ALA A 88 -5.16 8.45 -26.80
CA ALA A 88 -4.63 7.27 -27.48
C ALA A 88 -5.69 6.27 -27.98
N GLN A 89 -6.98 6.65 -28.00
CA GLN A 89 -8.05 5.83 -28.59
C GLN A 89 -8.94 6.65 -29.52
N SER A 90 -8.32 7.20 -30.57
CA SER A 90 -9.03 7.65 -31.77
C SER A 90 -8.17 7.39 -33.00
N HIS A 91 -8.17 6.15 -33.46
CA HIS A 91 -8.22 5.81 -34.89
C HIS A 91 -8.52 4.32 -35.08
#